data_AF-A0AAW2ZG97-F1
#
_entry.id   AF-A0AAW2ZG97-F1
#
_cell.length_a   1.000
_cell.length_b   1.000
_cell.length_c   1.000
_cell.angle_alpha   90.00
_cell.angle_beta   90.00
_cell.angle_gamma   90.00
#
_symmetry.space_group_name_H-M   'P 1'
#
loop_
_entity.id
_entity.type
_entity.pdbx_description
1 polymer ?
#
loop_
_entity_poly.entity_id
_entity_poly.type
_entity_poly.pdbx_seq_one_letter_code
_entity_poly.pdbx_strand_id
1 'polypeptide(L)'
;MRREERYSREWACSIEKCNEGFNYATTNGFRDNSVMIAYLVAKDIPNNREAVDVNNNWIHGTRYEFLVNQPNDHWQQCRRRLDTILKGEGDETSDTLPEGVMSLDAFIEAHPKWKEEGSYIFHKEHQIKVMQRCQKSGLCYIHAPEIVQHNLVALTDPECGVIDMVKMIRASFGRDDLCKHIFSDEGGDSINMLTSILEPDSLLTNSGNWDESLKQYGIGLLSHFAVYPDFYYKDDLSYDGKPEGEEIGRHAMALIGARVEGNETWMLLQNWWKKKQFVEVTTTYLNRCQAVCFFVETKQDKIPEKWTVTKHLYAENDNLDKQENLQGEY
;
A
#
# COMPACT_ATOMS: atom_id res chain seq x y z
N MET A 1 8.16 28.69 -14.49
CA MET A 1 6.92 27.90 -14.70
C MET A 1 5.85 28.52 -13.85
N ARG A 2 4.65 28.77 -14.40
CA ARG A 2 3.52 29.25 -13.57
C ARG A 2 3.11 28.13 -12.60
N ARG A 3 2.55 28.50 -11.45
CA ARG A 3 2.16 27.54 -10.40
C ARG A 3 1.20 26.48 -10.94
N GLU A 4 0.26 26.88 -11.78
CA GLU A 4 -0.79 26.03 -12.32
C GLU A 4 -0.27 25.09 -13.41
N GLU A 5 0.74 25.49 -14.17
CA GLU A 5 1.44 24.62 -15.12
C GLU A 5 2.19 23.49 -14.39
N ARG A 6 2.80 23.82 -13.24
CA ARG A 6 3.46 22.83 -12.39
C ARG A 6 2.45 21.80 -11.88
N TYR A 7 1.37 22.26 -11.24
CA TYR A 7 0.37 21.37 -10.66
C TYR A 7 -0.45 20.60 -11.68
N SER A 8 -0.73 21.18 -12.86
CA SER A 8 -1.37 20.45 -13.96
C SER A 8 -0.59 19.19 -14.35
N ARG A 9 0.75 19.28 -14.39
CA ARG A 9 1.61 18.11 -14.66
C ARG A 9 1.64 17.14 -13.49
N GLU A 10 1.86 17.63 -12.27
CA GLU A 10 1.96 16.78 -11.07
C GLU A 10 0.65 16.03 -10.77
N TRP A 11 -0.49 16.69 -10.96
CA TRP A 11 -1.82 16.14 -10.62
C TRP A 11 -2.49 15.43 -11.80
N ALA A 12 -1.85 15.46 -12.98
CA ALA A 12 -2.43 15.02 -14.25
C ALA A 12 -3.83 15.60 -14.50
N CYS A 13 -3.99 16.90 -14.27
CA CYS A 13 -5.23 17.65 -14.48
C CYS A 13 -5.00 18.79 -15.49
N SER A 14 -6.07 19.34 -16.07
CA SER A 14 -5.91 20.49 -16.96
C SER A 14 -5.50 21.75 -16.19
N ILE A 15 -4.84 22.69 -16.89
CA ILE A 15 -4.50 24.00 -16.34
C ILE A 15 -5.78 24.75 -15.95
N GLU A 16 -6.88 24.62 -16.68
CA GLU A 16 -8.16 25.26 -16.31
C GLU A 16 -8.67 24.75 -14.95
N LYS A 17 -8.67 23.43 -14.74
CA LYS A 17 -9.09 22.84 -13.46
C LYS A 17 -8.23 23.28 -12.28
N CYS A 18 -6.92 23.39 -12.49
CA CYS A 18 -6.02 23.90 -11.45
C CYS A 18 -6.36 25.37 -11.12
N ASN A 19 -6.58 26.22 -12.12
CA ASN A 19 -6.97 27.61 -11.92
C ASN A 19 -8.31 27.73 -11.19
N GLU A 20 -9.31 26.94 -11.60
CA GLU A 20 -10.61 26.86 -10.93
C GLU A 20 -10.45 26.54 -9.44
N GLY A 21 -9.65 25.52 -9.12
CA GLY A 21 -9.38 25.14 -7.74
C GLY A 21 -8.73 26.25 -6.91
N PHE A 22 -7.72 26.94 -7.45
CA PHE A 22 -7.08 28.06 -6.74
C PHE A 22 -8.00 29.27 -6.57
N ASN A 23 -8.82 29.57 -7.59
CA ASN A 23 -9.83 30.63 -7.52
C ASN A 23 -10.90 30.30 -6.46
N TYR A 24 -11.37 29.04 -6.44
CA TYR A 24 -12.30 28.55 -5.44
C TYR A 24 -11.72 28.71 -4.03
N ALA A 25 -10.49 28.23 -3.81
CA ALA A 25 -9.83 28.32 -2.50
C ALA A 25 -9.70 29.78 -2.03
N THR A 26 -9.32 30.68 -2.93
CA THR A 26 -9.15 32.11 -2.62
C THR A 26 -10.48 32.79 -2.29
N THR A 27 -11.51 32.53 -3.09
CA THR A 27 -12.85 33.14 -2.96
C THR A 27 -13.55 32.70 -1.67
N ASN A 28 -13.32 31.45 -1.25
CA ASN A 28 -13.95 30.87 -0.06
C ASN A 28 -13.05 30.95 1.20
N GLY A 29 -11.97 31.75 1.19
CA GLY A 29 -11.18 32.02 2.38
C GLY A 29 -10.18 30.94 2.80
N PHE A 30 -9.92 29.92 1.96
CA PHE A 30 -8.97 28.84 2.24
C PHE A 30 -7.52 29.18 1.85
N ARG A 31 -7.07 30.42 2.08
CA ARG A 31 -5.76 30.90 1.55
C ARG A 31 -4.58 30.06 2.01
N ASP A 32 -4.52 29.75 3.30
CA ASP A 32 -3.44 28.96 3.91
C ASP A 32 -3.52 27.47 3.55
N ASN A 33 -4.65 27.03 3.00
CA ASN A 33 -4.92 25.66 2.58
C ASN A 33 -5.16 25.58 1.07
N SER A 34 -4.69 26.57 0.31
CA SER A 34 -5.10 26.77 -1.08
C SER A 34 -4.67 25.65 -2.01
N VAL A 35 -3.49 25.06 -1.79
CA VAL A 35 -3.01 23.90 -2.57
C VAL A 35 -3.90 22.68 -2.34
N MET A 36 -4.25 22.41 -1.09
CA MET A 36 -5.12 21.29 -0.73
C MET A 36 -6.49 21.41 -1.38
N ILE A 37 -7.14 22.56 -1.20
CA ILE A 37 -8.47 22.80 -1.77
C ILE A 37 -8.41 22.82 -3.30
N ALA A 38 -7.37 23.42 -3.88
CA ALA A 38 -7.20 23.43 -5.34
C ALA A 38 -7.04 22.01 -5.91
N TYR A 39 -6.28 21.14 -5.23
CA TYR A 39 -6.11 19.75 -5.64
C TYR A 39 -7.45 18.99 -5.62
N LEU A 40 -8.21 19.10 -4.53
CA LEU A 40 -9.53 18.45 -4.42
C LEU A 40 -10.49 18.92 -5.52
N VAL A 41 -10.56 20.23 -5.76
CA VAL A 41 -11.41 20.78 -6.84
C VAL A 41 -10.92 20.30 -8.21
N ALA A 42 -9.61 20.33 -8.48
CA ALA A 42 -9.05 19.88 -9.75
C ALA A 42 -9.29 18.39 -10.04
N LYS A 43 -9.43 17.58 -8.97
CA LYS A 43 -9.78 16.16 -9.00
C LYS A 43 -11.30 15.89 -8.96
N ASP A 44 -12.12 16.94 -9.11
CA ASP A 44 -13.58 16.90 -9.05
C ASP A 44 -14.14 16.30 -7.75
N ILE A 45 -13.41 16.42 -6.64
CA ILE A 45 -13.86 15.95 -5.34
C ILE A 45 -15.02 16.84 -4.89
N PRO A 46 -16.18 16.27 -4.52
CA PRO A 46 -17.34 17.08 -4.20
C PRO A 46 -17.18 17.75 -2.83
N ASN A 47 -17.42 19.07 -2.76
CA ASN A 47 -17.51 19.79 -1.48
C ASN A 47 -18.94 19.71 -0.90
N ASN A 48 -19.39 18.50 -0.59
CA ASN A 48 -20.73 18.29 -0.05
C ASN A 48 -20.86 18.85 1.36
N ARG A 49 -22.10 19.20 1.73
CA ARG A 49 -22.45 19.41 3.14
C ARG A 49 -22.38 18.08 3.86
N GLU A 50 -21.69 18.09 4.98
CA GLU A 50 -21.56 16.98 5.89
C GLU A 50 -22.11 17.43 7.25
N ALA A 51 -22.64 16.47 8.00
CA ALA A 51 -22.96 16.65 9.41
C ALA A 51 -22.07 15.69 10.17
N VAL A 52 -21.26 16.20 11.09
CA VAL A 52 -20.29 15.38 11.81
C VAL A 52 -20.50 15.55 13.28
N ASP A 53 -20.46 14.43 13.99
CA ASP A 53 -20.08 14.42 15.38
C ASP A 53 -18.89 13.48 15.61
N VAL A 54 -18.27 13.63 16.78
CA VAL A 54 -17.52 12.56 17.47
C VAL A 54 -18.19 12.13 18.77
N ASN A 55 -19.40 12.64 19.01
CA ASN A 55 -20.15 12.58 20.26
C ASN A 55 -21.70 12.69 20.05
N ASN A 56 -22.27 12.43 18.88
CA ASN A 56 -23.63 12.80 18.42
C ASN A 56 -24.01 14.31 18.42
N ASN A 57 -23.04 15.23 18.41
CA ASN A 57 -23.28 16.67 18.21
C ASN A 57 -23.21 17.09 16.73
N TRP A 58 -24.35 17.51 16.19
CA TRP A 58 -24.50 17.98 14.82
C TRP A 58 -23.70 19.26 14.56
N ILE A 59 -22.51 19.13 13.97
CA ILE A 59 -21.83 20.26 13.34
C ILE A 59 -22.12 20.19 11.85
N HIS A 60 -22.77 21.22 11.31
CA HIS A 60 -22.97 21.37 9.88
C HIS A 60 -21.78 22.11 9.27
N GLY A 61 -21.19 21.52 8.25
CA GLY A 61 -20.10 22.12 7.49
C GLY A 61 -19.98 21.47 6.14
N THR A 62 -18.99 21.87 5.38
CA THR A 62 -18.62 21.22 4.13
C THR A 62 -17.38 20.36 4.32
N ARG A 63 -17.17 19.35 3.46
CA ARG A 63 -15.97 18.49 3.53
C ARG A 63 -14.68 19.29 3.61
N TYR A 64 -14.60 20.37 2.84
CA TYR A 64 -13.40 21.21 2.80
C TYR A 64 -13.17 21.95 4.11
N GLU A 65 -14.24 22.47 4.72
CA GLU A 65 -14.17 23.09 6.06
C GLU A 65 -13.75 22.06 7.10
N PHE A 66 -14.23 20.82 7.02
CA PHE A 66 -13.83 19.78 7.97
C PHE A 66 -12.39 19.28 7.78
N LEU A 67 -11.87 19.22 6.56
CA LEU A 67 -10.43 18.97 6.33
C LEU A 67 -9.53 20.10 6.87
N VAL A 68 -10.03 21.34 6.87
CA VAL A 68 -9.28 22.48 7.40
C VAL A 68 -9.34 22.52 8.93
N ASN A 69 -10.55 22.40 9.49
CA ASN A 69 -10.78 22.56 10.93
C ASN A 69 -10.54 21.29 11.73
N GLN A 70 -10.54 20.12 11.08
CA GLN A 70 -10.28 18.80 11.67
C GLN A 70 -11.05 18.59 12.99
N PRO A 71 -12.40 18.67 12.97
CA PRO A 71 -13.21 18.70 14.19
C PRO A 71 -13.11 17.43 15.05
N ASN A 72 -12.50 16.37 14.51
CA ASN A 72 -12.31 15.10 15.18
C ASN A 72 -11.21 14.23 14.56
N ASP A 73 -10.94 13.08 15.19
CA ASP A 73 -9.91 12.13 14.78
C ASP A 73 -10.10 11.60 13.36
N HIS A 74 -11.35 11.37 12.94
CA HIS A 74 -11.64 10.94 11.57
C HIS A 74 -11.14 11.99 10.56
N TRP A 75 -11.51 13.26 10.72
CA TRP A 75 -11.07 14.33 9.83
C TRP A 75 -9.58 14.66 9.96
N GLN A 76 -8.97 14.47 11.13
CA GLN A 76 -7.52 14.53 11.28
C GLN A 76 -6.82 13.42 10.45
N GLN A 77 -7.35 12.19 10.45
CA GLN A 77 -6.82 11.11 9.61
C GLN A 77 -7.01 11.40 8.13
N CYS A 78 -8.20 11.88 7.72
CA CYS A 78 -8.46 12.29 6.33
C CYS A 78 -7.48 13.39 5.90
N ARG A 79 -7.24 14.37 6.77
CA ARG A 79 -6.29 15.46 6.50
C ARG A 79 -4.86 14.94 6.36
N ARG A 80 -4.40 14.07 7.26
CA ARG A 80 -3.06 13.46 7.17
C ARG A 80 -2.85 12.72 5.84
N ARG A 81 -3.83 11.87 5.45
CA ARG A 81 -3.80 11.17 4.15
C ARG A 81 -3.63 12.15 2.98
N LEU A 82 -4.42 13.22 2.97
CA LEU A 82 -4.35 14.24 1.92
C LEU A 82 -3.04 15.04 1.94
N ASP A 83 -2.55 15.46 3.10
CA ASP A 83 -1.27 16.16 3.21
C ASP A 83 -0.12 15.29 2.68
N THR A 84 -0.16 13.98 2.94
CA THR A 84 0.81 13.02 2.42
C THR A 84 0.76 12.89 0.89
N ILE A 85 -0.43 12.84 0.28
CA ILE A 85 -0.58 12.85 -1.19
C ILE A 85 0.00 14.13 -1.80
N LEU A 86 -0.08 15.24 -1.06
CA LEU A 86 0.38 16.56 -1.50
C LEU A 86 1.86 16.82 -1.20
N LYS A 87 2.58 15.90 -0.56
CA LYS A 87 4.04 16.01 -0.37
C LYS A 87 4.71 16.12 -1.74
N GLY A 88 5.38 17.25 -1.96
CA GLY A 88 6.02 17.57 -3.23
C GLY A 88 7.09 16.54 -3.63
N GLU A 89 7.85 16.08 -2.64
CA GLU A 89 9.00 15.17 -2.83
C GLU A 89 8.58 13.73 -3.14
N GLY A 90 7.35 13.33 -2.78
CA GLY A 90 6.82 11.98 -3.01
C GLY A 90 6.92 11.11 -1.77
N ASP A 91 7.16 9.81 -1.98
CA ASP A 91 7.44 8.86 -0.90
C ASP A 91 8.67 9.31 -0.10
N GLU A 92 8.60 9.16 1.23
CA GLU A 92 9.80 9.30 2.07
C GLU A 92 10.64 8.05 1.92
N THR A 93 11.96 8.20 1.92
CA THR A 93 12.86 7.09 1.61
C THR A 93 14.07 7.08 2.51
N SER A 94 14.63 5.88 2.71
CA SER A 94 15.80 5.66 3.56
C SER A 94 16.67 4.54 3.00
N ASP A 95 17.99 4.67 3.17
CA ASP A 95 18.96 3.63 2.83
C ASP A 95 19.10 2.58 3.97
N THR A 96 18.49 2.85 5.13
CA THR A 96 18.49 1.93 6.28
C THR A 96 17.06 1.64 6.72
N LEU A 97 16.82 0.41 7.21
CA LEU A 97 15.56 0.07 7.86
C LEU A 97 15.37 0.91 9.13
N PRO A 98 14.17 1.48 9.35
CA PRO A 98 13.90 2.21 10.58
C PRO A 98 13.93 1.31 11.82
N GLU A 99 14.10 1.96 12.98
CA GLU A 99 14.09 1.28 14.26
C GLU A 99 12.76 0.52 14.49
N GLY A 100 12.89 -0.75 14.88
CA GLY A 100 11.76 -1.63 15.17
C GLY A 100 11.12 -2.29 13.94
N VAL A 101 11.57 -1.99 12.72
CA VAL A 101 11.15 -2.71 11.51
C VAL A 101 11.93 -4.02 11.40
N MET A 102 11.22 -5.15 11.33
CA MET A 102 11.85 -6.47 11.19
C MET A 102 12.45 -6.64 9.79
N SER A 103 13.74 -6.99 9.70
CA SER A 103 14.38 -7.37 8.44
C SER A 103 14.09 -8.83 8.06
N LEU A 104 14.25 -9.19 6.78
CA LEU A 104 14.10 -10.58 6.33
C LEU A 104 15.10 -11.49 7.03
N ASP A 105 16.35 -11.06 7.18
CA ASP A 105 17.38 -11.84 7.87
C ASP A 105 17.03 -12.07 9.34
N ALA A 106 16.51 -11.05 10.03
CA ALA A 106 16.05 -11.19 11.41
C ALA A 106 14.87 -12.18 11.51
N PHE A 107 13.92 -12.14 10.57
CA PHE A 107 12.83 -13.12 10.49
C PHE A 107 13.37 -14.55 10.32
N ILE A 108 14.31 -14.75 9.40
CA ILE A 108 14.89 -16.08 9.11
C ILE A 108 15.74 -16.59 10.27
N GLU A 109 16.42 -15.71 11.00
CA GLU A 109 17.13 -16.09 12.23
C GLU A 109 16.17 -16.60 13.29
N ALA A 110 15.02 -15.94 13.46
CA ALA A 110 13.97 -16.35 14.38
C ALA A 110 13.23 -17.63 13.94
N HIS A 111 13.21 -17.94 12.64
CA HIS A 111 12.52 -19.10 12.05
C HIS A 111 13.51 -19.97 11.25
N PRO A 112 14.41 -20.72 11.91
CA PRO A 112 15.53 -21.40 11.26
C PRO A 112 15.13 -22.47 10.24
N LYS A 113 13.88 -22.94 10.25
CA LYS A 113 13.35 -23.85 9.22
C LYS A 113 13.46 -23.26 7.80
N TRP A 114 13.42 -21.93 7.67
CA TRP A 114 13.66 -21.23 6.40
C TRP A 114 15.11 -21.26 5.91
N LYS A 115 16.02 -21.86 6.69
CA LYS A 115 17.42 -22.12 6.30
C LYS A 115 17.63 -23.57 5.86
N GLU A 116 16.64 -24.45 6.05
CA GLU A 116 16.75 -25.87 5.73
C GLU A 116 16.63 -26.12 4.23
N GLU A 117 17.24 -27.21 3.77
CA GLU A 117 17.13 -27.68 2.39
C GLU A 117 15.67 -27.94 2.02
N GLY A 118 15.21 -27.39 0.90
CA GLY A 118 13.82 -27.44 0.46
C GLY A 118 12.99 -26.18 0.77
N SER A 119 13.56 -25.20 1.49
CA SER A 119 12.99 -23.85 1.56
C SER A 119 13.38 -23.03 0.33
N TYR A 120 12.39 -22.41 -0.31
CA TYR A 120 12.56 -21.43 -1.38
C TYR A 120 12.27 -20.03 -0.86
N ILE A 121 13.20 -19.08 -1.07
CA ILE A 121 12.99 -17.66 -0.77
C ILE A 121 13.45 -16.86 -1.97
N PHE A 122 12.53 -16.18 -2.64
CA PHE A 122 12.73 -15.47 -3.90
C PHE A 122 14.02 -14.63 -3.92
N HIS A 123 14.21 -13.78 -2.91
CA HIS A 123 15.37 -12.90 -2.80
C HIS A 123 16.71 -13.63 -2.68
N LYS A 124 16.74 -14.79 -2.01
CA LYS A 124 17.96 -15.60 -1.85
C LYS A 124 18.29 -16.33 -3.14
N GLU A 125 17.29 -16.94 -3.76
CA GLU A 125 17.45 -17.74 -4.98
C GLU A 125 17.92 -16.89 -6.16
N HIS A 126 17.40 -15.68 -6.27
CA HIS A 126 17.73 -14.76 -7.36
C HIS A 126 18.80 -13.72 -7.01
N GLN A 127 19.31 -13.74 -5.77
CA GLN A 127 20.31 -12.77 -5.27
C GLN A 127 19.86 -11.31 -5.42
N ILE A 128 18.56 -11.05 -5.22
CA ILE A 128 17.95 -9.72 -5.30
C ILE A 128 17.87 -9.11 -3.90
N LYS A 129 18.20 -7.82 -3.79
CA LYS A 129 18.06 -7.07 -2.53
C LYS A 129 16.60 -7.03 -2.11
N VAL A 130 16.33 -7.26 -0.82
CA VAL A 130 14.97 -7.13 -0.28
C VAL A 130 14.62 -5.65 -0.20
N MET A 131 13.52 -5.28 -0.86
CA MET A 131 12.92 -3.96 -0.70
C MET A 131 11.84 -4.02 0.37
N GLN A 132 11.92 -3.18 1.41
CA GLN A 132 10.93 -3.13 2.48
C GLN A 132 10.19 -1.80 2.53
N ARG A 133 8.93 -1.83 2.96
CA ARG A 133 8.12 -0.62 3.16
C ARG A 133 7.35 -0.76 4.47
N CYS A 134 7.12 0.35 5.16
CA CYS A 134 6.16 0.37 6.25
C CYS A 134 4.92 1.10 5.77
N GLN A 135 3.81 0.37 5.75
CA GLN A 135 2.49 0.95 5.60
C GLN A 135 2.13 1.57 6.94
N LYS A 136 1.73 2.83 6.89
CA LYS A 136 1.07 3.45 8.03
C LYS A 136 -0.46 3.54 7.80
N SER A 137 -1.02 3.70 6.59
CA SER A 137 -2.50 3.73 6.42
C SER A 137 -2.94 2.99 5.17
N GLY A 138 -4.03 2.18 5.24
CA GLY A 138 -4.91 1.73 4.14
C GLY A 138 -4.35 1.27 2.77
N LEU A 139 -3.03 1.21 2.58
CA LEU A 139 -2.36 1.21 1.29
C LEU A 139 -1.82 -0.18 0.89
N CYS A 140 -2.17 -1.24 1.62
CA CYS A 140 -1.72 -2.60 1.32
C CYS A 140 -2.04 -3.01 -0.12
N TYR A 141 -3.19 -2.56 -0.62
CA TYR A 141 -3.64 -2.77 -2.00
C TYR A 141 -2.79 -2.03 -3.06
N ILE A 142 -1.89 -1.16 -2.64
CA ILE A 142 -0.92 -0.47 -3.50
C ILE A 142 0.51 -0.97 -3.23
N HIS A 143 0.87 -1.17 -1.96
CA HIS A 143 2.16 -1.71 -1.58
C HIS A 143 2.41 -3.11 -2.16
N ALA A 144 1.42 -4.02 -2.10
CA ALA A 144 1.59 -5.39 -2.60
C ALA A 144 1.89 -5.44 -4.10
N PRO A 145 1.08 -4.80 -4.96
CA PRO A 145 1.38 -4.71 -6.38
C PRO A 145 2.73 -4.10 -6.69
N GLU A 146 3.08 -3.01 -5.99
CA GLU A 146 4.31 -2.27 -6.24
C GLU A 146 5.54 -3.12 -5.93
N ILE A 147 5.55 -3.82 -4.78
CA ILE A 147 6.63 -4.73 -4.40
C ILE A 147 6.74 -5.90 -5.37
N VAL A 148 5.61 -6.46 -5.82
CA VAL A 148 5.60 -7.52 -6.84
C VAL A 148 6.24 -7.02 -8.13
N GLN A 149 5.84 -5.85 -8.61
CA GLN A 149 6.37 -5.26 -9.84
C GLN A 149 7.87 -4.95 -9.72
N HIS A 150 8.30 -4.32 -8.64
CA HIS A 150 9.71 -3.99 -8.39
C HIS A 150 10.58 -5.26 -8.44
N ASN A 151 10.18 -6.31 -7.72
CA ASN A 151 10.94 -7.56 -7.66
C ASN A 151 11.00 -8.29 -9.01
N LEU A 152 9.93 -8.23 -9.80
CA LEU A 152 9.94 -8.80 -11.14
C LEU A 152 10.91 -8.05 -12.07
N VAL A 153 10.95 -6.72 -12.00
CA VAL A 153 11.93 -5.92 -12.76
C VAL A 153 13.35 -6.15 -12.24
N ALA A 154 13.52 -6.33 -10.93
CA ALA A 154 14.82 -6.57 -10.31
C ALA A 154 15.51 -7.87 -10.77
N LEU A 155 14.77 -8.83 -11.32
CA LEU A 155 15.33 -10.00 -12.01
C LEU A 155 16.15 -9.63 -13.25
N THR A 156 15.82 -8.49 -13.87
CA THR A 156 16.50 -7.97 -15.07
C THR A 156 17.46 -6.83 -14.73
N ASP A 157 17.05 -5.93 -13.83
CA ASP A 157 17.84 -4.79 -13.36
C ASP A 157 17.85 -4.73 -11.83
N PRO A 158 18.86 -5.33 -11.17
CA PRO A 158 18.95 -5.35 -9.70
C PRO A 158 19.08 -3.97 -9.03
N GLU A 159 19.34 -2.91 -9.81
CA GLU A 159 19.46 -1.52 -9.34
C GLU A 159 18.27 -0.66 -9.80
N CYS A 160 17.16 -1.31 -10.19
CA CYS A 160 15.91 -0.67 -10.50
C CYS A 160 15.35 0.05 -9.26
N GLY A 161 14.59 1.12 -9.50
CA GLY A 161 13.90 1.83 -8.43
C GLY A 161 12.58 1.13 -8.03
N VAL A 162 11.87 1.77 -7.11
CA VAL A 162 10.48 1.47 -6.73
C VAL A 162 9.56 2.59 -7.20
N ILE A 163 8.30 2.28 -7.46
CA ILE A 163 7.32 3.32 -7.84
C ILE A 163 7.06 4.23 -6.63
N ASP A 164 7.15 5.54 -6.88
CA ASP A 164 6.75 6.57 -5.94
C ASP A 164 5.22 6.59 -5.82
N MET A 165 4.70 5.95 -4.77
CA MET A 165 3.27 5.75 -4.59
C MET A 165 2.54 7.07 -4.35
N VAL A 166 3.12 8.00 -3.60
CA VAL A 166 2.54 9.34 -3.40
C VAL A 166 2.37 10.06 -4.73
N LYS A 167 3.41 10.10 -5.58
CA LYS A 167 3.31 10.69 -6.92
C LYS A 167 2.34 9.92 -7.82
N MET A 168 2.34 8.60 -7.74
CA MET A 168 1.41 7.75 -8.49
C MET A 168 -0.04 8.07 -8.11
N ILE A 169 -0.42 8.00 -6.83
CA ILE A 169 -1.77 8.34 -6.35
C ILE A 169 -2.16 9.74 -6.81
N ARG A 170 -1.28 10.71 -6.62
CA ARG A 170 -1.53 12.10 -7.01
C ARG A 170 -1.84 12.25 -8.50
N ALA A 171 -1.14 11.51 -9.36
CA ALA A 171 -1.32 11.57 -10.81
C ALA A 171 -2.47 10.68 -11.30
N SER A 172 -2.61 9.45 -10.81
CA SER A 172 -3.48 8.43 -11.40
C SER A 172 -4.85 8.30 -10.75
N PHE A 173 -5.01 8.65 -9.48
CA PHE A 173 -6.30 8.47 -8.82
C PHE A 173 -7.32 9.46 -9.39
N GLY A 174 -8.44 8.90 -9.85
CA GLY A 174 -9.63 9.65 -10.23
C GLY A 174 -10.43 10.09 -9.01
N ARG A 175 -11.54 10.78 -9.26
CA ARG A 175 -12.43 11.32 -8.22
C ARG A 175 -12.83 10.28 -7.16
N ASP A 176 -13.32 9.12 -7.60
CA ASP A 176 -13.93 8.15 -6.70
C ASP A 176 -12.87 7.41 -5.87
N ASP A 177 -11.78 6.97 -6.50
CA ASP A 177 -10.66 6.33 -5.81
C ASP A 177 -10.02 7.27 -4.79
N LEU A 178 -9.82 8.54 -5.16
CA LEU A 178 -9.26 9.54 -4.27
C LEU A 178 -10.20 9.87 -3.11
N CYS A 179 -11.52 9.92 -3.34
CA CYS A 179 -12.49 10.07 -2.25
C CYS A 179 -12.42 8.91 -1.26
N LYS A 180 -12.45 7.67 -1.76
CA LYS A 180 -12.38 6.47 -0.91
C LYS A 180 -11.06 6.42 -0.13
N HIS A 181 -9.96 6.76 -0.80
CA HIS A 181 -8.65 6.79 -0.16
C HIS A 181 -8.57 7.86 0.95
N ILE A 182 -8.97 9.10 0.67
CA ILE A 182 -8.88 10.19 1.65
C ILE A 182 -9.89 9.99 2.79
N PHE A 183 -11.15 9.66 2.49
CA PHE A 183 -12.25 9.71 3.46
C PHE A 183 -12.60 8.35 4.07
N SER A 184 -12.31 7.23 3.41
CA SER A 184 -12.68 5.88 3.89
C SER A 184 -11.49 5.00 4.26
N ASP A 185 -10.26 5.49 4.08
CA ASP A 185 -9.03 4.70 4.28
C ASP A 185 -8.92 3.46 3.36
N GLU A 186 -9.54 3.52 2.17
CA GLU A 186 -9.52 2.41 1.21
C GLU A 186 -8.32 2.54 0.25
N GLY A 187 -7.59 1.45 0.05
CA GLY A 187 -6.43 1.37 -0.87
C GLY A 187 -6.77 0.98 -2.31
N GLY A 188 -8.04 0.70 -2.61
CA GLY A 188 -8.50 0.25 -3.92
C GLY A 188 -8.44 -1.26 -4.12
N ASP A 189 -8.15 -1.68 -5.35
CA ASP A 189 -8.08 -3.09 -5.75
C ASP A 189 -6.65 -3.42 -6.19
N SER A 190 -6.01 -4.39 -5.54
CA SER A 190 -4.60 -4.71 -5.80
C SER A 190 -4.36 -5.35 -7.15
N ILE A 191 -5.34 -6.05 -7.72
CA ILE A 191 -5.19 -6.71 -9.02
C ILE A 191 -5.22 -5.65 -10.11
N ASN A 192 -6.19 -4.73 -10.03
CA ASN A 192 -6.28 -3.58 -10.94
C ASN A 192 -5.04 -2.68 -10.81
N MET A 193 -4.58 -2.46 -9.58
CA MET A 193 -3.36 -1.70 -9.32
C MET A 193 -2.14 -2.37 -9.98
N LEU A 194 -1.93 -3.67 -9.76
CA LEU A 194 -0.84 -4.43 -10.40
C LEU A 194 -0.91 -4.33 -11.92
N THR A 195 -2.07 -4.61 -12.50
CA THR A 195 -2.29 -4.49 -13.95
C THR A 195 -1.93 -3.10 -14.48
N SER A 196 -2.19 -2.04 -13.72
CA SER A 196 -1.93 -0.66 -14.14
C SER A 196 -0.45 -0.26 -14.14
N ILE A 197 0.39 -0.98 -13.38
CA ILE A 197 1.82 -0.68 -13.17
C ILE A 197 2.78 -1.65 -13.86
N LEU A 198 2.27 -2.76 -14.41
CA LEU A 198 3.03 -3.68 -15.25
C LEU A 198 3.30 -3.10 -16.66
N GLU A 199 4.20 -3.73 -17.38
CA GLU A 199 4.42 -3.45 -18.80
C GLU A 199 3.18 -3.81 -19.65
N PRO A 200 2.99 -3.16 -20.81
CA PRO A 200 1.90 -3.51 -21.73
C PRO A 200 1.88 -5.01 -22.07
N ASP A 201 0.69 -5.54 -22.30
CA ASP A 201 0.46 -6.95 -22.66
C ASP A 201 0.89 -7.99 -21.60
N SER A 202 1.14 -7.55 -20.36
CA SER A 202 1.46 -8.45 -19.26
C SER A 202 0.29 -9.38 -18.94
N LEU A 203 0.59 -10.68 -18.83
CA LEU A 203 -0.35 -11.73 -18.49
C LEU A 203 -0.29 -12.05 -16.98
N LEU A 204 -1.47 -12.07 -16.36
CA LEU A 204 -1.68 -12.43 -14.97
C LEU A 204 -2.40 -13.76 -14.90
N THR A 205 -1.96 -14.62 -13.98
CA THR A 205 -2.56 -15.93 -13.75
C THR A 205 -2.89 -16.13 -12.29
N ASN A 206 -4.06 -16.71 -12.03
CA ASN A 206 -4.46 -17.12 -10.70
C ASN A 206 -4.14 -18.61 -10.56
N SER A 207 -3.28 -18.95 -9.60
CA SER A 207 -2.86 -20.34 -9.38
C SER A 207 -3.45 -20.88 -8.08
N GLY A 208 -3.78 -22.18 -8.05
CA GLY A 208 -4.05 -22.91 -6.81
C GLY A 208 -2.81 -23.65 -6.28
N ASN A 209 -1.75 -23.76 -7.07
CA ASN A 209 -0.48 -24.39 -6.68
C ASN A 209 0.60 -23.33 -6.52
N TRP A 210 0.54 -22.61 -5.41
CA TRP A 210 1.36 -21.42 -5.18
C TRP A 210 2.85 -21.72 -5.08
N ASP A 211 3.26 -22.88 -4.58
CA ASP A 211 4.69 -23.26 -4.48
C ASP A 211 5.32 -23.43 -5.87
N GLU A 212 4.69 -24.22 -6.74
CA GLU A 212 5.16 -24.41 -8.11
C GLU A 212 5.15 -23.10 -8.89
N SER A 213 4.07 -22.31 -8.75
CA SER A 213 3.96 -21.01 -9.44
C SER A 213 4.99 -19.99 -8.94
N LEU A 214 5.31 -19.98 -7.64
CA LEU A 214 6.35 -19.12 -7.07
C LEU A 214 7.73 -19.47 -7.63
N LYS A 215 8.04 -20.76 -7.76
CA LYS A 215 9.30 -21.23 -8.36
C LYS A 215 9.37 -20.93 -9.87
N GLN A 216 8.24 -21.00 -10.57
CA GLN A 216 8.17 -20.82 -12.01
C GLN A 216 8.17 -19.34 -12.43
N TYR A 217 7.34 -18.52 -11.78
CA TYR A 217 7.06 -17.14 -12.19
C TYR A 217 7.69 -16.10 -11.26
N GLY A 218 8.23 -16.51 -10.11
CA GLY A 218 8.75 -15.60 -9.09
C GLY A 218 7.65 -15.13 -8.13
N ILE A 219 7.88 -13.97 -7.52
CA ILE A 219 7.02 -13.37 -6.48
C ILE A 219 5.54 -13.30 -6.89
N GLY A 220 4.65 -13.64 -5.96
CA GLY A 220 3.19 -13.60 -6.17
C GLY A 220 2.51 -12.42 -5.46
N LEU A 221 1.43 -11.90 -6.05
CA LEU A 221 0.51 -10.99 -5.39
C LEU A 221 -0.55 -11.81 -4.64
N LEU A 222 -0.50 -11.80 -3.31
CA LEU A 222 -1.58 -12.34 -2.48
C LEU A 222 -2.64 -11.25 -2.26
N SER A 223 -3.82 -11.44 -2.83
CA SER A 223 -4.97 -10.52 -2.73
C SER A 223 -6.10 -11.11 -1.89
N HIS A 224 -7.03 -10.25 -1.48
CA HIS A 224 -8.27 -10.59 -0.77
C HIS A 224 -8.09 -11.40 0.52
N PHE A 225 -6.90 -11.35 1.14
CA PHE A 225 -6.64 -12.01 2.41
C PHE A 225 -7.57 -11.44 3.48
N ALA A 226 -8.55 -12.23 3.93
CA ALA A 226 -9.42 -11.87 5.04
C ALA A 226 -8.61 -11.81 6.33
N VAL A 227 -8.63 -10.66 6.99
CA VAL A 227 -7.92 -10.40 8.25
C VAL A 227 -8.84 -10.75 9.40
N TYR A 228 -8.31 -11.51 10.35
CA TYR A 228 -8.99 -11.94 11.57
C TYR A 228 -8.27 -11.41 12.81
N PRO A 229 -8.96 -11.35 13.97
CA PRO A 229 -8.40 -10.89 15.24
C PRO A 229 -7.06 -11.50 15.65
N ASP A 230 -6.86 -12.80 15.45
CA ASP A 230 -5.57 -13.47 15.73
C ASP A 230 -4.44 -12.92 14.85
N PHE A 231 -4.69 -12.75 13.56
CA PHE A 231 -3.73 -12.16 12.64
C PHE A 231 -3.49 -10.67 12.89
N TYR A 232 -4.48 -9.93 13.40
CA TYR A 232 -4.36 -8.48 13.56
C TYR A 232 -3.83 -8.05 14.93
N TYR A 233 -4.29 -8.66 16.02
CA TYR A 233 -3.99 -8.17 17.38
C TYR A 233 -2.83 -8.90 18.08
N LYS A 234 -2.55 -10.16 17.72
CA LYS A 234 -1.41 -10.89 18.31
C LYS A 234 -0.10 -10.41 17.68
N ASP A 235 1.04 -10.56 18.34
CA ASP A 235 2.36 -10.25 17.75
C ASP A 235 2.99 -11.48 17.08
N ASP A 236 2.20 -12.54 16.82
CA ASP A 236 2.67 -13.78 16.21
C ASP A 236 3.15 -13.55 14.76
N LEU A 237 4.09 -14.38 14.32
CA LEU A 237 4.66 -14.35 12.96
C LEU A 237 4.44 -15.64 12.18
N SER A 238 3.81 -16.63 12.80
CA SER A 238 3.53 -17.94 12.23
C SER A 238 2.06 -18.29 12.46
N TYR A 239 1.31 -18.57 11.39
CA TYR A 239 -0.12 -18.88 11.46
C TYR A 239 -0.46 -20.17 10.72
N ASP A 240 -1.18 -21.06 11.39
CA ASP A 240 -1.60 -22.33 10.84
C ASP A 240 -3.07 -22.65 11.17
N GLY A 241 -3.63 -23.64 10.47
CA GLY A 241 -4.98 -24.13 10.74
C GLY A 241 -6.08 -23.13 10.36
N LYS A 242 -6.90 -22.73 11.33
CA LYS A 242 -8.11 -21.93 11.13
C LYS A 242 -7.99 -20.59 11.86
N PRO A 243 -8.32 -19.46 11.21
CA PRO A 243 -8.34 -18.17 11.88
C PRO A 243 -9.38 -18.08 13.01
N GLU A 244 -9.09 -17.24 14.00
CA GLU A 244 -9.93 -16.99 15.17
C GLU A 244 -10.79 -15.73 15.03
N GLY A 245 -12.11 -15.87 15.21
CA GLY A 245 -13.06 -14.74 15.23
C GLY A 245 -13.76 -14.48 13.90
N GLU A 246 -14.31 -13.29 13.76
CA GLU A 246 -14.97 -12.81 12.53
C GLU A 246 -13.98 -12.00 11.67
N GLU A 247 -14.23 -11.95 10.36
CA GLU A 247 -13.46 -11.11 9.42
C GLU A 247 -13.60 -9.64 9.85
N ILE A 248 -12.47 -8.99 10.16
CA ILE A 248 -12.42 -7.56 10.54
C ILE A 248 -11.93 -6.65 9.42
N GLY A 249 -11.51 -7.24 8.30
CA GLY A 249 -11.06 -6.50 7.13
C GLY A 249 -10.44 -7.39 6.08
N ARG A 250 -9.91 -6.77 5.03
CA ARG A 250 -9.17 -7.45 3.97
C ARG A 250 -7.83 -6.77 3.72
N HIS A 251 -6.89 -7.55 3.24
CA HIS A 251 -5.52 -7.15 3.03
C HIS A 251 -4.96 -7.74 1.73
N ALA A 252 -3.90 -7.12 1.24
CA ALA A 252 -3.03 -7.70 0.23
C ALA A 252 -1.64 -7.90 0.83
N MET A 253 -0.84 -8.82 0.31
CA MET A 253 0.54 -9.13 0.70
C MET A 253 1.32 -9.62 -0.53
N ALA A 254 2.65 -9.76 -0.43
CA ALA A 254 3.44 -10.41 -1.46
C ALA A 254 3.89 -11.79 -1.00
N LEU A 255 3.71 -12.82 -1.82
CA LEU A 255 4.21 -14.17 -1.58
C LEU A 255 5.66 -14.28 -2.07
N ILE A 256 6.61 -14.42 -1.14
CA ILE A 256 8.06 -14.37 -1.44
C ILE A 256 8.80 -15.67 -1.17
N GLY A 257 8.17 -16.66 -0.54
CA GLY A 257 8.83 -17.93 -0.22
C GLY A 257 7.86 -19.06 0.04
N ALA A 258 8.35 -20.28 -0.08
CA ALA A 258 7.62 -21.50 0.22
C ALA A 258 8.55 -22.56 0.80
N ARG A 259 8.05 -23.36 1.75
CA ARG A 259 8.74 -24.55 2.25
C ARG A 259 7.72 -25.65 2.56
N VAL A 260 8.13 -26.90 2.48
CA VAL A 260 7.28 -28.05 2.79
C VAL A 260 7.70 -28.64 4.13
N GLU A 261 6.75 -28.85 5.03
CA GLU A 261 6.97 -29.51 6.31
C GLU A 261 5.93 -30.62 6.51
N GLY A 262 6.37 -31.88 6.38
CA GLY A 262 5.46 -33.02 6.38
C GLY A 262 4.50 -32.97 5.19
N ASN A 263 3.20 -32.85 5.45
CA ASN A 263 2.16 -32.76 4.44
C ASN A 263 1.62 -31.33 4.25
N GLU A 264 2.21 -30.34 4.91
CA GLU A 264 1.76 -28.95 4.87
C GLU A 264 2.80 -28.10 4.12
N THR A 265 2.31 -27.16 3.32
CA THR A 265 3.17 -26.15 2.68
C THR A 265 3.03 -24.84 3.45
N TRP A 266 4.17 -24.32 3.89
CA TRP A 266 4.29 -23.02 4.52
C TRP A 266 4.69 -21.98 3.49
N MET A 267 4.02 -20.85 3.51
CA MET A 267 4.20 -19.71 2.63
C MET A 267 4.81 -18.56 3.43
N LEU A 268 5.87 -17.95 2.91
CA LEU A 268 6.46 -16.74 3.47
C LEU A 268 5.86 -15.54 2.75
N LEU A 269 5.18 -14.68 3.50
CA LEU A 269 4.56 -13.46 3.00
C LEU A 269 5.36 -12.25 3.47
N GLN A 270 5.56 -11.31 2.56
CA GLN A 270 5.95 -9.95 2.88
C GLN A 270 4.71 -9.08 3.08
N ASN A 271 4.69 -8.37 4.19
CA ASN A 271 3.63 -7.51 4.68
C ASN A 271 4.24 -6.14 5.05
N TRP A 272 3.41 -5.14 5.35
CA TRP A 272 3.84 -3.76 5.56
C TRP A 272 3.52 -3.21 6.93
N TRP A 273 3.03 -4.03 7.86
CA TRP A 273 2.90 -3.63 9.25
C TRP A 273 4.26 -3.65 9.95
N LYS A 274 4.58 -2.60 10.70
CA LYS A 274 5.91 -2.37 11.28
C LYS A 274 6.50 -3.60 12.00
N LYS A 275 5.67 -4.25 12.82
CA LYS A 275 6.06 -5.43 13.63
C LYS A 275 5.89 -6.78 12.91
N LYS A 276 5.24 -6.80 11.74
CA LYS A 276 4.90 -8.01 10.98
C LYS A 276 5.27 -7.86 9.51
N GLN A 277 6.48 -7.40 9.23
CA GLN A 277 6.98 -7.23 7.86
C GLN A 277 7.07 -8.57 7.11
N PHE A 278 7.30 -9.65 7.84
CA PHE A 278 7.33 -11.00 7.31
C PHE A 278 6.52 -11.90 8.22
N VAL A 279 5.68 -12.74 7.62
CA VAL A 279 4.90 -13.76 8.33
C VAL A 279 4.95 -15.06 7.55
N GLU A 280 5.03 -16.17 8.25
CA GLU A 280 4.80 -17.48 7.65
C GLU A 280 3.39 -17.97 7.92
N VAL A 281 2.76 -18.54 6.91
CA VAL A 281 1.38 -19.01 6.99
C VAL A 281 1.23 -20.33 6.23
N THR A 282 0.43 -21.26 6.74
CA THR A 282 0.16 -22.49 5.98
C THR A 282 -0.80 -22.24 4.82
N THR A 283 -0.73 -23.07 3.77
CA THR A 283 -1.72 -23.04 2.69
C THR A 283 -3.13 -23.29 3.22
N THR A 284 -3.27 -24.15 4.23
CA THR A 284 -4.55 -24.36 4.94
C THR A 284 -5.08 -23.05 5.52
N TYR A 285 -4.25 -22.27 6.23
CA TYR A 285 -4.65 -21.01 6.82
C TYR A 285 -5.04 -19.97 5.75
N LEU A 286 -4.23 -19.82 4.71
CA LEU A 286 -4.50 -18.91 3.59
C LEU A 286 -5.81 -19.22 2.87
N ASN A 287 -6.10 -20.51 2.63
CA ASN A 287 -7.37 -20.95 2.03
C ASN A 287 -8.57 -20.59 2.92
N ARG A 288 -8.44 -20.69 4.26
CA ARG A 288 -9.49 -20.26 5.20
C ARG A 288 -9.66 -18.74 5.22
N CYS A 289 -8.59 -18.00 4.97
CA CYS A 289 -8.61 -16.55 4.80
C CYS A 289 -9.07 -16.11 3.41
N GLN A 290 -9.54 -17.03 2.55
CA GLN A 290 -10.04 -16.73 1.20
C GLN A 290 -9.02 -15.98 0.33
N ALA A 291 -7.73 -16.15 0.61
CA ALA A 291 -6.69 -15.47 -0.12
C ALA A 291 -6.59 -16.02 -1.54
N VAL A 292 -6.28 -15.14 -2.50
CA VAL A 292 -6.09 -15.49 -3.90
C VAL A 292 -4.71 -15.00 -4.32
N CYS A 293 -3.90 -15.87 -4.94
CA CYS A 293 -2.56 -15.49 -5.37
C CYS A 293 -2.47 -15.36 -6.90
N PHE A 294 -2.00 -14.20 -7.35
CA PHE A 294 -1.77 -13.90 -8.75
C PHE A 294 -0.28 -13.86 -9.06
N PHE A 295 0.12 -14.41 -10.20
CA PHE A 295 1.49 -14.38 -10.70
C PHE A 295 1.52 -13.68 -12.06
N VAL A 296 2.61 -12.99 -12.35
CA VAL A 296 2.85 -12.36 -13.65
C VAL A 296 3.63 -13.36 -14.50
N GLU A 297 3.00 -13.89 -15.55
CA GLU A 297 3.63 -14.92 -16.41
C GLU A 297 4.66 -14.33 -17.37
N THR A 298 4.58 -13.03 -17.60
CA THR A 298 5.35 -12.29 -18.59
C THR A 298 6.51 -11.59 -17.91
N LYS A 299 7.70 -11.76 -18.46
CA LYS A 299 8.91 -11.10 -17.98
C LYS A 299 8.69 -9.59 -17.94
N GLN A 300 9.11 -8.95 -16.85
CA GLN A 300 9.15 -7.50 -16.72
C GLN A 300 10.60 -7.04 -16.85
N ASP A 301 10.88 -6.22 -17.85
CA ASP A 301 12.22 -5.69 -18.13
C ASP A 301 12.44 -4.31 -17.51
N LYS A 302 11.37 -3.52 -17.33
CA LYS A 302 11.44 -2.19 -16.75
C LYS A 302 10.14 -1.75 -16.09
N ILE A 303 10.27 -0.75 -15.21
CA ILE A 303 9.11 0.01 -14.72
C ILE A 303 8.61 0.93 -15.85
N PRO A 304 7.29 0.97 -16.14
CA PRO A 304 6.75 1.87 -17.16
C PRO A 304 7.14 3.35 -16.94
N GLU A 305 7.63 4.00 -18.00
CA GLU A 305 8.23 5.36 -17.95
C GLU A 305 7.26 6.47 -17.48
N LYS A 306 5.96 6.21 -17.49
CA LYS A 306 4.94 7.12 -16.94
C LYS A 306 5.06 7.27 -15.41
N TRP A 307 5.70 6.33 -14.73
CA TRP A 307 5.83 6.35 -13.28
C TRP A 307 7.13 6.98 -12.84
N THR A 308 7.03 7.83 -11.81
CA THR A 308 8.24 8.30 -11.12
C THR A 308 8.74 7.17 -10.23
N VAL A 309 10.05 6.95 -10.28
CA VAL A 309 10.74 5.94 -9.46
C VAL A 309 11.67 6.59 -8.46
N THR A 310 11.79 5.98 -7.28
CA THR A 310 12.81 6.34 -6.27
C THR A 310 13.78 5.19 -6.09
N LYS A 311 15.04 5.49 -5.76
CA LYS A 311 16.10 4.49 -5.63
C LYS A 311 16.59 4.44 -4.18
N HIS A 312 15.82 3.80 -3.31
CA HIS A 312 16.18 3.63 -1.91
C HIS A 312 15.70 2.27 -1.39
N LEU A 313 16.36 1.77 -0.35
CA LEU A 313 16.12 0.43 0.23
C LEU A 313 14.85 0.34 1.08
N TYR A 314 14.33 1.50 1.49
CA TYR A 314 13.13 1.61 2.29
C TYR A 314 12.33 2.83 1.83
N ALA A 315 11.00 2.66 1.74
CA ALA A 315 10.07 3.75 1.48
C ALA A 315 8.99 3.81 2.56
N GLU A 316 8.88 4.98 3.18
CA GLU A 316 7.91 5.32 4.21
C GLU A 316 6.76 6.12 3.61
N ASN A 317 5.54 5.76 4.03
CA ASN A 317 4.36 6.56 3.77
C ASN A 317 3.81 7.02 5.13
N ASP A 318 3.79 8.32 5.34
CA ASP A 318 3.89 8.93 6.66
C ASP A 318 2.51 9.20 7.31
N ASN A 319 1.67 8.16 7.49
CA ASN A 319 0.29 8.30 7.99
C ASN A 319 -0.15 7.18 8.97
N LEU A 320 -0.08 7.38 10.29
CA LEU A 320 -0.44 6.44 11.40
C LEU A 320 -1.48 5.32 11.11
N ASP A 321 -1.12 4.06 11.44
CA ASP A 321 -2.00 2.87 11.38
C ASP A 321 -2.84 2.75 12.65
N LYS A 322 -4.03 2.16 12.52
CA LYS A 322 -4.89 1.78 13.65
C LYS A 322 -4.16 0.85 14.64
N GLN A 323 -3.20 0.04 14.21
CA GLN A 323 -2.40 -0.79 15.12
C GLN A 323 -1.55 0.05 16.10
N GLU A 324 -1.07 1.23 15.71
CA GLU A 324 -0.26 2.09 16.60
C GLU A 324 -1.13 2.90 17.59
N ASN A 325 -2.44 3.03 17.33
CA ASN A 325 -3.39 3.70 18.22
C ASN A 325 -3.94 2.81 19.36
N LEU A 326 -3.69 1.50 19.35
CA LEU A 326 -4.20 0.58 20.39
C LEU A 326 -3.32 0.51 21.64
N GLN A 327 -2.24 1.31 21.73
CA GLN A 327 -1.43 1.42 22.95
C GLN A 327 -2.02 2.35 24.03
N GLY A 328 -3.20 2.94 23.79
CA GLY A 328 -3.96 3.66 24.79
C GLY A 328 -5.35 3.05 24.95
N GLU A 329 -5.69 2.66 26.17
CA GLU A 329 -6.98 2.13 26.62
C GLU A 329 -7.16 0.59 26.55
N TYR A 330 -6.61 -0.07 27.58
CA TYR A 330 -7.29 -1.18 28.26
C TYR A 330 -7.54 -0.80 29.72
#